data_AF-G3B766-F1
#
_entry.id   AF-G3B766-F1
#
_cell.length_a   1.000
_cell.length_b   1.000
_cell.length_c   1.000
_cell.angle_alpha   90.00
_cell.angle_beta   90.00
_cell.angle_gamma   90.00
#
_symmetry.space_group_name_H-M   'P 1'
#
loop_
_entity.id
_entity.type
_entity.pdbx_description
1 polymer ?
#
loop_
_entity_poly.entity_id
_entity_poly.type
_entity_poly.pdbx_seq_one_letter_code
_entity_poly.pdbx_strand_id
1 'polypeptide(L)'
;MNNRFTVTLLFVFQLLCAAATADTIGGCSPQSVSKGLYAEYIKTTLKEYGVWNKTEATTGLSALDKSEAEYSWGGITNQNFNIVGSADGTATDGDLYGNTVNIEYFGLRLSGYFYASTTGDYTFDIDYVDDAASITLGAGVAMDCCGSELTGNVEENAYIYAVKKSTTVRKTVTLTAGVYYPIKVVYYQANAYAEFEMSVLYPDGTNHTTDI
;
A
#
# COMPACT_ATOMS: atom_id res chain seq x y z
N MET A 1 39.20 14.20 -53.82
CA MET A 1 38.78 13.24 -52.78
C MET A 1 38.46 14.05 -51.53
N ASN A 2 37.18 14.33 -51.28
CA ASN A 2 36.73 15.11 -50.12
C ASN A 2 35.99 14.17 -49.16
N ASN A 3 36.64 13.80 -48.06
CA ASN A 3 35.98 13.08 -46.96
C ASN A 3 35.20 14.08 -46.11
N ARG A 4 33.87 13.96 -46.12
CA ARG A 4 33.01 14.61 -45.13
C ARG A 4 32.85 13.66 -43.94
N PHE A 5 33.42 14.03 -42.80
CA PHE A 5 33.11 13.42 -41.51
C PHE A 5 31.82 14.04 -40.99
N THR A 6 30.80 13.20 -40.78
CA THR A 6 29.57 13.59 -40.08
C THR A 6 29.79 13.31 -38.60
N VAL A 7 29.79 14.36 -37.77
CA VAL A 7 29.79 14.23 -36.31
C VAL A 7 28.32 14.11 -35.87
N THR A 8 27.92 12.92 -35.41
CA THR A 8 26.62 12.71 -34.79
C THR A 8 26.72 13.17 -33.34
N LEU A 9 26.07 14.28 -33.00
CA LEU A 9 25.96 14.77 -31.63
C LEU A 9 24.97 13.88 -30.87
N LEU A 10 25.46 13.05 -29.96
CA LEU A 10 24.62 12.25 -29.08
C LEU A 10 24.08 13.16 -27.97
N PHE A 11 22.80 13.54 -28.05
CA PHE A 11 22.12 14.20 -26.93
C PHE A 11 21.82 13.16 -25.87
N VAL A 12 22.70 13.06 -24.86
CA VAL A 12 22.40 12.34 -23.62
C VAL A 12 21.48 13.26 -22.81
N PHE A 13 20.19 12.96 -22.81
CA PHE A 13 19.25 13.56 -21.84
C PHE A 13 19.61 13.01 -20.46
N GLN A 14 20.46 13.72 -19.72
CA GLN A 14 20.64 13.43 -18.30
C GLN A 14 19.36 13.86 -17.58
N LEU A 15 18.60 12.86 -17.14
CA LEU A 15 17.42 13.00 -16.30
C LEU A 15 17.86 13.58 -14.95
N LEU A 16 17.50 14.84 -14.68
CA LEU A 16 17.71 15.48 -13.39
C LEU A 16 16.47 15.23 -12.53
N CYS A 17 16.46 14.15 -11.75
CA CYS A 17 15.57 14.01 -10.61
C CYS A 17 16.22 14.74 -9.42
N ALA A 18 15.62 15.85 -8.99
CA ALA A 18 16.06 16.57 -7.81
C ALA A 18 15.65 15.79 -6.55
N ALA A 19 16.59 15.49 -5.67
CA ALA A 19 16.31 14.95 -4.34
C ALA A 19 15.78 16.09 -3.45
N ALA A 20 14.55 15.95 -2.95
CA ALA A 20 13.99 16.88 -1.97
C ALA A 20 14.51 16.51 -0.58
N THR A 21 15.34 17.37 0.02
CA THR A 21 15.79 17.22 1.40
C THR A 21 14.87 18.03 2.33
N ALA A 22 13.84 17.38 2.88
CA ALA A 22 13.26 17.62 4.21
C ALA A 22 12.12 16.63 4.56
N ASP A 23 12.12 15.42 3.98
CA ASP A 23 11.10 14.42 4.30
C ASP A 23 11.59 13.48 5.41
N THR A 24 10.73 13.14 6.37
CA THR A 24 11.07 12.10 7.37
C THR A 24 11.01 10.69 6.80
N ILE A 25 10.43 10.52 5.59
CA ILE A 25 10.37 9.29 4.80
C ILE A 25 10.60 9.59 3.31
N GLY A 26 11.17 8.65 2.55
CA GLY A 26 11.61 8.93 1.18
C GLY A 26 10.43 9.10 0.21
N GLY A 27 10.48 10.13 -0.62
CA GLY A 27 9.49 10.40 -1.67
C GLY A 27 10.05 10.25 -3.09
N CYS A 28 9.16 10.20 -4.08
CA CYS A 28 9.46 10.03 -5.49
C CYS A 28 8.88 11.18 -6.35
N SER A 29 9.42 11.33 -7.56
CA SER A 29 8.90 12.23 -8.59
C SER A 29 8.74 11.46 -9.93
N PRO A 30 7.71 10.61 -10.05
CA PRO A 30 7.46 9.85 -11.27
C PRO A 30 7.08 10.76 -12.45
N GLN A 31 7.49 10.38 -13.67
CA GLN A 31 7.17 11.14 -14.88
C GLN A 31 5.68 11.09 -15.26
N SER A 32 4.99 10.01 -14.87
CA SER A 32 3.57 9.81 -15.11
C SER A 32 2.97 8.96 -14.00
N VAL A 33 1.74 9.25 -13.61
CA VAL A 33 0.98 8.47 -12.64
C VAL A 33 -0.40 8.14 -13.20
N SER A 34 -0.93 7.00 -12.79
CA SER A 34 -2.34 6.65 -12.95
C SER A 34 -3.04 6.80 -11.61
N LYS A 35 -4.33 7.13 -11.63
CA LYS A 35 -5.10 7.30 -10.39
C LYS A 35 -5.40 5.93 -9.77
N GLY A 36 -5.30 5.86 -8.44
CA GLY A 36 -5.66 4.70 -7.63
C GLY A 36 -4.50 3.73 -7.41
N LEU A 37 -4.62 2.93 -6.35
CA LEU A 37 -3.65 1.90 -5.99
C LEU A 37 -3.72 0.71 -6.96
N TYR A 38 -2.62 -0.04 -7.00
CA TYR A 38 -2.52 -1.34 -7.64
C TYR A 38 -2.79 -2.43 -6.60
N ALA A 39 -3.75 -3.30 -6.88
CA ALA A 39 -4.11 -4.42 -6.04
C ALA A 39 -3.55 -5.72 -6.59
N GLU A 40 -2.99 -6.52 -5.70
CA GLU A 40 -2.52 -7.87 -5.95
C GLU A 40 -3.24 -8.81 -4.99
N TYR A 41 -4.03 -9.71 -5.55
CA TYR A 41 -4.74 -10.74 -4.81
C TYR A 41 -3.85 -11.96 -4.67
N ILE A 42 -3.65 -12.41 -3.43
CA ILE A 42 -2.80 -13.53 -3.08
C ILE A 42 -3.69 -14.65 -2.58
N LYS A 43 -3.60 -15.81 -3.23
CA LYS A 43 -4.33 -16.99 -2.81
C LYS A 43 -3.77 -17.52 -1.51
N THR A 44 -4.64 -17.76 -0.53
CA THR A 44 -4.31 -18.42 0.73
C THR A 44 -5.20 -19.63 0.95
N THR A 45 -5.01 -20.29 2.08
CA THR A 45 -5.88 -21.34 2.60
C THR A 45 -6.54 -20.91 3.91
N LEU A 46 -7.63 -21.59 4.28
CA LEU A 46 -8.39 -21.30 5.50
C LEU A 46 -7.46 -21.31 6.73
N LYS A 47 -7.36 -20.17 7.42
CA LYS A 47 -6.54 -19.99 8.63
C LYS A 47 -5.08 -20.42 8.46
N GLU A 48 -4.50 -20.13 7.29
CA GLU A 48 -3.10 -20.42 6.98
C GLU A 48 -2.12 -19.77 7.97
N TYR A 49 -2.37 -18.51 8.32
CA TYR A 49 -1.61 -17.74 9.30
C TYR A 49 -2.44 -17.43 10.55
N GLY A 50 -1.77 -17.36 11.70
CA GLY A 50 -2.38 -16.90 12.95
C GLY A 50 -2.53 -15.38 12.97
N VAL A 51 -3.56 -14.89 13.66
CA VAL A 51 -3.91 -13.47 13.71
C VAL A 51 -4.13 -12.95 15.13
N TRP A 52 -4.08 -13.83 16.14
CA TRP A 52 -4.54 -13.51 17.51
C TRP A 52 -3.60 -12.63 18.32
N ASN A 53 -2.36 -12.49 17.84
CA ASN A 53 -1.35 -11.65 18.47
C ASN A 53 -0.42 -11.03 17.43
N LYS A 54 0.31 -10.00 17.86
CA LYS A 54 1.23 -9.24 17.01
C LYS A 54 2.25 -10.12 16.28
N THR A 55 2.82 -11.12 16.95
CA THR A 55 3.87 -11.96 16.37
C THR A 55 3.31 -12.82 15.24
N GLU A 56 2.16 -13.46 15.46
CA GLU A 56 1.50 -14.26 14.44
C GLU A 56 1.07 -13.40 13.25
N ALA A 57 0.39 -12.29 13.50
CA ALA A 57 -0.08 -11.38 12.46
C ALA A 57 1.09 -10.82 11.64
N THR A 58 2.16 -10.35 12.30
CA THR A 58 3.37 -9.85 11.60
C THR A 58 4.02 -10.94 10.76
N THR A 59 4.03 -12.18 11.25
CA THR A 59 4.58 -13.32 10.48
C THR A 59 3.75 -13.59 9.23
N GLY A 60 2.42 -13.63 9.35
CA GLY A 60 1.52 -13.84 8.21
C GLY A 60 1.60 -12.72 7.18
N LEU A 61 1.53 -11.46 7.62
CA LEU A 61 1.65 -10.29 6.74
C LEU A 61 3.01 -10.26 6.02
N SER A 62 4.10 -10.63 6.70
CA SER A 62 5.43 -10.72 6.08
C SER A 62 5.54 -11.85 5.04
N ALA A 63 4.81 -12.95 5.22
CA ALA A 63 4.75 -14.04 4.25
C ALA A 63 3.95 -13.63 3.01
N LEU A 64 2.80 -12.98 3.21
CA LEU A 64 1.97 -12.45 2.13
C LEU A 64 2.69 -11.38 1.31
N ASP A 65 3.42 -10.46 1.96
CA ASP A 65 4.20 -9.43 1.25
C ASP A 65 5.25 -10.02 0.29
N LYS A 66 5.66 -11.27 0.51
CA LYS A 66 6.65 -11.98 -0.33
C LYS A 66 6.01 -12.98 -1.29
N SER A 67 4.69 -13.17 -1.20
CA SER A 67 3.97 -14.15 -1.99
C SER A 67 3.69 -13.62 -3.40
N GLU A 68 3.55 -14.56 -4.35
CA GLU A 68 3.12 -14.24 -5.70
C GLU A 68 1.61 -13.99 -5.73
N ALA A 69 1.20 -13.02 -6.54
CA ALA A 69 -0.21 -12.72 -6.76
C ALA A 69 -0.84 -13.74 -7.72
N GLU A 70 -2.04 -14.22 -7.42
CA GLU A 70 -2.85 -15.00 -8.36
C GLU A 70 -3.48 -14.07 -9.41
N TYR A 71 -3.93 -12.88 -8.98
CA TYR A 71 -4.55 -11.87 -9.83
C TYR A 71 -4.05 -10.48 -9.45
N SER A 72 -4.14 -9.53 -10.38
CA SER A 72 -3.83 -8.14 -10.09
C SER A 72 -4.59 -7.17 -10.99
N TRP A 73 -4.87 -5.98 -10.45
CA TRP A 73 -5.62 -4.93 -11.14
C TRP A 73 -5.28 -3.55 -10.57
N GLY A 74 -5.39 -2.51 -11.40
CA GLY A 74 -5.14 -1.13 -11.00
C GLY A 74 -6.41 -0.31 -10.84
N GLY A 75 -6.27 0.91 -10.34
CA GLY A 75 -7.36 1.89 -10.30
C GLY A 75 -8.16 1.88 -9.00
N ILE A 76 -7.61 1.36 -7.91
CA ILE A 76 -8.29 1.31 -6.62
C ILE A 76 -8.30 2.70 -5.98
N THR A 77 -9.43 3.40 -6.08
CA THR A 77 -9.66 4.72 -5.48
C THR A 77 -10.42 4.65 -4.16
N ASN A 78 -10.98 3.48 -3.82
CA ASN A 78 -11.55 3.21 -2.51
C ASN A 78 -10.94 1.91 -2.01
N GLN A 79 -9.97 2.02 -1.12
CA GLN A 79 -9.22 0.93 -0.52
C GLN A 79 -9.94 0.30 0.67
N ASN A 80 -10.96 0.95 1.22
CA ASN A 80 -11.72 0.40 2.33
C ASN A 80 -12.78 -0.58 1.80
N PHE A 81 -12.99 -1.67 2.52
CA PHE A 81 -14.00 -2.68 2.19
C PHE A 81 -14.60 -3.30 3.45
N ASN A 82 -15.84 -3.76 3.30
CA ASN A 82 -16.54 -4.57 4.30
C ASN A 82 -17.28 -5.66 3.53
N ILE A 83 -16.85 -6.91 3.75
CA ILE A 83 -17.27 -8.08 2.98
C ILE A 83 -17.80 -9.14 3.95
N VAL A 84 -19.00 -9.61 3.66
CA VAL A 84 -19.64 -10.70 4.41
C VAL A 84 -19.33 -12.03 3.71
N GLY A 85 -18.42 -12.82 4.29
CA GLY A 85 -18.18 -14.20 3.88
C GLY A 85 -19.08 -15.22 4.58
N SER A 86 -18.72 -16.49 4.47
CA SER A 86 -19.42 -17.60 5.12
C SER A 86 -19.00 -17.75 6.57
N ALA A 87 -19.94 -17.97 7.48
CA ALA A 87 -19.62 -18.16 8.90
C ALA A 87 -18.80 -19.44 9.18
N ASP A 88 -18.79 -20.39 8.24
CA ASP A 88 -18.19 -21.72 8.42
C ASP A 88 -16.83 -21.92 7.74
N GLY A 89 -16.24 -20.90 7.10
CA GLY A 89 -14.97 -21.05 6.39
C GLY A 89 -15.10 -21.61 4.97
N THR A 90 -16.33 -21.80 4.48
CA THR A 90 -16.54 -22.34 3.12
C THR A 90 -16.13 -21.30 2.08
N ALA A 91 -15.24 -21.73 1.18
CA ALA A 91 -14.80 -20.94 0.04
C ALA A 91 -16.01 -20.36 -0.71
N THR A 92 -16.12 -19.03 -0.69
CA THR A 92 -17.22 -18.30 -1.33
C THR A 92 -16.62 -17.23 -2.23
N ASP A 93 -17.13 -17.16 -3.46
CA ASP A 93 -16.76 -16.11 -4.39
C ASP A 93 -17.58 -14.84 -4.09
N GLY A 94 -16.91 -13.69 -4.10
CA GLY A 94 -17.51 -12.38 -3.84
C GLY A 94 -16.77 -11.29 -4.58
N ASP A 95 -17.27 -10.05 -4.45
CA ASP A 95 -16.65 -8.89 -5.08
C ASP A 95 -15.54 -8.32 -4.21
N LEU A 96 -14.34 -8.17 -4.79
CA LEU A 96 -13.26 -7.38 -4.24
C LEU A 96 -12.81 -6.40 -5.32
N TYR A 97 -13.13 -5.12 -5.12
CA TYR A 97 -12.85 -4.03 -6.06
C TYR A 97 -13.37 -4.27 -7.49
N GLY A 98 -14.59 -4.79 -7.63
CA GLY A 98 -15.19 -5.06 -8.95
C GLY A 98 -14.75 -6.38 -9.59
N ASN A 99 -13.99 -7.22 -8.88
CA ASN A 99 -13.51 -8.51 -9.36
C ASN A 99 -14.09 -9.65 -8.52
N THR A 100 -14.58 -10.70 -9.18
CA THR A 100 -15.05 -11.91 -8.50
C THR A 100 -13.86 -12.78 -8.09
N VAL A 101 -13.63 -12.90 -6.78
CA VAL A 101 -12.55 -13.70 -6.18
C VAL A 101 -13.06 -14.44 -4.94
N ASN A 102 -12.27 -15.37 -4.41
CA ASN A 102 -12.57 -15.91 -3.10
C ASN A 102 -12.42 -14.82 -2.02
N ILE A 103 -13.47 -14.60 -1.24
CA ILE A 103 -13.50 -13.58 -0.18
C ILE A 103 -13.42 -14.18 1.23
N GLU A 104 -13.33 -15.51 1.31
CA GLU A 104 -13.37 -16.24 2.58
C GLU A 104 -12.02 -16.25 3.27
N TYR A 105 -10.95 -16.47 2.50
CA TYR A 105 -9.57 -16.39 2.96
C TYR A 105 -8.69 -15.95 1.79
N PHE A 106 -7.96 -14.85 2.00
CA PHE A 106 -7.09 -14.30 0.97
C PHE A 106 -6.03 -13.40 1.59
N GLY A 107 -4.96 -13.19 0.84
CA GLY A 107 -4.07 -12.07 1.05
C GLY A 107 -4.35 -10.98 0.02
N LEU A 108 -4.12 -9.74 0.40
CA LEU A 108 -4.21 -8.59 -0.50
C LEU A 108 -3.00 -7.71 -0.28
N ARG A 109 -2.34 -7.31 -1.36
CA ARG A 109 -1.33 -6.26 -1.34
C ARG A 109 -1.81 -5.09 -2.19
N LEU A 110 -1.99 -3.94 -1.56
CA LEU A 110 -2.23 -2.68 -2.25
C LEU A 110 -0.92 -1.91 -2.30
N SER A 111 -0.55 -1.41 -3.47
CA SER A 111 0.69 -0.65 -3.65
C SER A 111 0.50 0.53 -4.59
N GLY A 112 1.23 1.60 -4.35
CA GLY A 112 1.13 2.81 -5.16
C GLY A 112 1.89 3.98 -4.54
N TYR A 113 1.37 5.18 -4.79
CA TYR A 113 1.96 6.41 -4.28
C TYR A 113 0.88 7.31 -3.68
N PHE A 114 1.10 7.75 -2.44
CA PHE A 114 0.34 8.81 -1.82
C PHE A 114 0.87 10.17 -2.30
N TYR A 115 -0.01 11.00 -2.87
CA TYR A 115 0.36 12.34 -3.34
C TYR A 115 0.06 13.39 -2.26
N ALA A 116 1.10 14.05 -1.75
CA ALA A 116 0.92 15.14 -0.80
C ALA A 116 0.54 16.43 -1.56
N SER A 117 -0.71 16.87 -1.44
CA SER A 117 -1.18 18.11 -2.07
C SER A 117 -0.70 19.38 -1.34
N THR A 118 -0.36 19.27 -0.06
CA THR A 118 0.10 20.36 0.80
C THR A 118 1.29 19.91 1.64
N THR A 119 2.16 20.84 2.03
CA THR A 119 3.25 20.54 2.95
C THR A 119 2.71 20.57 4.37
N GLY A 120 3.00 19.54 5.16
CA GLY A 120 2.59 19.48 6.56
C GLY A 120 2.48 18.06 7.10
N ASP A 121 1.85 17.96 8.26
CA ASP A 121 1.68 16.69 8.96
C ASP A 121 0.45 15.94 8.44
N TYR A 122 0.68 14.74 7.93
CA TYR A 122 -0.35 13.78 7.55
C TYR A 122 -0.39 12.66 8.59
N THR A 123 -1.58 12.29 9.06
CA THR A 123 -1.74 11.18 10.01
C THR A 123 -2.48 10.03 9.34
N PHE A 124 -1.76 8.93 9.10
CA PHE A 124 -2.29 7.69 8.55
C PHE A 124 -2.80 6.80 9.68
N ASP A 125 -4.01 6.29 9.50
CA ASP A 125 -4.71 5.45 10.47
C ASP A 125 -5.21 4.17 9.82
N ILE A 126 -5.04 3.04 10.49
CA ILE A 126 -5.90 1.85 10.30
C ILE A 126 -6.86 1.83 11.47
N ASP A 127 -8.11 2.21 11.19
CA ASP A 127 -9.18 2.38 12.16
C ASP A 127 -9.81 1.04 12.55
N TYR A 128 -9.87 0.10 11.60
CA TYR A 128 -10.35 -1.26 11.85
C TYR A 128 -9.74 -2.27 10.88
N VAL A 129 -9.54 -3.50 11.35
CA VAL A 129 -9.15 -4.63 10.50
C VAL A 129 -9.70 -5.95 11.03
N ASP A 130 -10.23 -6.76 10.12
CA ASP A 130 -10.62 -8.15 10.32
C ASP A 130 -10.10 -8.92 9.10
N ASP A 131 -8.98 -9.66 9.14
CA ASP A 131 -8.27 -10.12 10.36
C ASP A 131 -6.97 -9.35 10.71
N ALA A 132 -6.12 -9.02 9.73
CA ALA A 132 -4.85 -8.33 9.98
C ALA A 132 -4.39 -7.47 8.81
N ALA A 133 -3.72 -6.36 9.09
CA ALA A 133 -3.14 -5.49 8.07
C ALA A 133 -1.86 -4.79 8.53
N SER A 134 -0.99 -4.48 7.57
CA SER A 134 0.14 -3.56 7.72
C SER A 134 0.00 -2.40 6.76
N ILE A 135 0.54 -1.25 7.15
CA ILE A 135 0.80 -0.12 6.28
C ILE A 135 2.28 0.22 6.33
N THR A 136 2.85 0.45 5.16
CA THR A 136 4.23 0.88 4.99
C THR A 136 4.25 2.13 4.12
N LEU A 137 5.06 3.11 4.54
CA LEU A 137 5.23 4.38 3.85
C LEU A 137 6.71 4.68 3.63
N GLY A 138 7.01 5.23 2.46
CA GLY A 138 8.33 5.74 2.11
C GLY A 138 9.15 4.83 1.19
N ALA A 139 10.07 5.48 0.48
CA ALA A 139 10.97 4.84 -0.46
C ALA A 139 11.98 3.91 0.24
N GLY A 140 12.04 2.66 -0.22
CA GLY A 140 13.00 1.67 0.28
C GLY A 140 12.43 0.61 1.22
N VAL A 141 11.18 0.77 1.67
CA VAL A 141 10.45 -0.27 2.43
C VAL A 141 9.07 -0.52 1.83
N ALA A 142 8.29 0.53 1.52
CA ALA A 142 7.01 0.33 0.84
C ALA A 142 7.25 -0.16 -0.59
N MET A 143 8.00 0.64 -1.35
CA MET A 143 8.56 0.31 -2.67
C MET A 143 9.77 1.21 -2.93
N ASP A 144 10.65 0.80 -3.85
CA ASP A 144 11.73 1.66 -4.33
C ASP A 144 11.19 2.71 -5.31
N CYS A 145 11.71 3.94 -5.24
CA CYS A 145 11.59 4.88 -6.36
C CYS A 145 12.51 4.42 -7.50
N CYS A 146 12.19 4.78 -8.75
CA CYS A 146 13.03 4.48 -9.92
C CYS A 146 14.41 5.18 -9.87
N GLY A 147 15.36 4.64 -9.09
CA GLY A 147 16.77 5.03 -9.08
C GLY A 147 17.19 6.16 -8.13
N SER A 148 16.44 6.46 -7.06
CA SER A 148 16.86 7.45 -6.05
C SER A 148 17.54 6.81 -4.84
N GLU A 149 18.40 7.55 -4.15
CA GLU A 149 18.89 7.14 -2.83
C GLU A 149 17.76 7.15 -1.81
N LEU A 150 17.66 6.07 -1.04
CA LEU A 150 16.61 5.78 -0.06
C LEU A 150 16.84 6.58 1.22
N THR A 151 15.81 7.25 1.75
CA THR A 151 15.93 7.95 3.05
C THR A 151 14.67 7.80 3.89
N GLY A 152 14.74 7.04 4.99
CA GLY A 152 13.68 7.01 6.01
C GLY A 152 12.44 6.19 5.62
N ASN A 153 11.90 5.45 6.59
CA ASN A 153 10.80 4.50 6.39
C ASN A 153 9.89 4.43 7.60
N VAL A 154 8.62 4.10 7.37
CA VAL A 154 7.69 3.73 8.43
C VAL A 154 6.97 2.43 8.08
N GLU A 155 6.91 1.52 9.05
CA GLU A 155 6.08 0.31 9.04
C GLU A 155 5.22 0.30 10.31
N GLU A 156 3.91 0.10 10.16
CA GLU A 156 2.95 -0.02 11.27
C GLU A 156 1.94 -1.15 10.98
N ASN A 157 1.59 -1.96 11.99
CA ASN A 157 0.76 -3.17 11.82
C ASN A 157 -0.42 -3.21 12.81
N ALA A 158 -1.64 -3.47 12.30
CA ALA A 158 -2.87 -3.71 13.04
C ALA A 158 -3.36 -5.17 12.89
N TYR A 159 -4.06 -5.69 13.90
CA TYR A 159 -4.52 -7.09 13.92
C TYR A 159 -5.68 -7.33 14.90
N ILE A 160 -6.45 -8.39 14.69
CA ILE A 160 -7.46 -8.85 15.66
C ILE A 160 -6.80 -9.37 16.94
N TYR A 161 -7.18 -8.83 18.09
CA TYR A 161 -6.74 -9.36 19.39
C TYR A 161 -7.86 -10.04 20.19
N ALA A 162 -9.11 -9.89 19.75
CA ALA A 162 -10.26 -10.62 20.27
C ALA A 162 -11.40 -10.61 19.25
N VAL A 163 -12.34 -11.55 19.33
CA VAL A 163 -13.52 -11.62 18.43
C VAL A 163 -14.19 -10.24 18.33
N LYS A 164 -14.32 -9.71 17.10
CA LYS A 164 -14.87 -8.38 16.78
C LYS A 164 -14.10 -7.21 17.41
N LYS A 165 -12.79 -7.37 17.66
CA LYS A 165 -11.91 -6.32 18.18
C LYS A 165 -10.54 -6.36 17.50
N SER A 166 -10.18 -5.29 16.85
CA SER A 166 -8.86 -5.07 16.24
C SER A 166 -8.06 -4.03 17.02
N THR A 167 -6.75 -4.12 16.95
CA THR A 167 -5.89 -2.98 17.29
C THR A 167 -6.07 -1.90 16.22
N THR A 168 -5.76 -0.66 16.60
CA THR A 168 -5.61 0.45 15.66
C THR A 168 -4.14 0.82 15.58
N VAL A 169 -3.71 1.32 14.43
CA VAL A 169 -2.40 1.96 14.29
C VAL A 169 -2.57 3.37 13.76
N ARG A 170 -1.74 4.28 14.29
CA ARG A 170 -1.73 5.69 13.95
C ARG A 170 -0.30 6.14 13.73
N LYS A 171 -0.03 6.78 12.60
CA LYS A 171 1.25 7.42 12.34
C LYS A 171 1.12 8.80 11.71
N THR A 172 1.76 9.77 12.34
CA THR A 172 1.98 11.08 11.74
C THR A 172 3.35 11.14 11.05
N VAL A 173 3.35 11.62 9.80
CA VAL A 173 4.55 11.92 9.01
C VAL A 173 4.42 13.31 8.40
N THR A 174 5.53 14.05 8.37
CA THR A 174 5.58 15.37 7.71
C THR A 174 5.96 15.17 6.25
N LEU A 175 5.08 15.57 5.34
CA LEU A 175 5.24 15.42 3.89
C LEU A 175 5.40 16.77 3.20
N THR A 176 6.07 16.76 2.05
CA THR A 176 6.27 17.92 1.18
C THR A 176 5.28 17.92 0.03
N ALA A 177 4.62 19.05 -0.22
CA ALA A 177 3.70 19.22 -1.34
C ALA A 177 4.34 18.87 -2.69
N GLY A 178 3.58 18.20 -3.56
CA GLY A 178 4.00 17.85 -4.91
C GLY A 178 4.84 16.57 -5.01
N VAL A 179 5.10 15.89 -3.89
CA VAL A 179 5.88 14.66 -3.83
C VAL A 179 4.94 13.44 -3.77
N TYR A 180 5.37 12.34 -4.39
CA TYR A 180 4.69 11.05 -4.38
C TYR A 180 5.40 10.10 -3.42
N TYR A 181 4.76 9.73 -2.31
CA TYR A 181 5.33 8.86 -1.30
C TYR A 181 4.88 7.42 -1.53
N PRO A 182 5.80 6.45 -1.73
CA PRO A 182 5.42 5.05 -1.84
C PRO A 182 4.57 4.61 -0.65
N ILE A 183 3.45 3.95 -0.93
CA ILE A 183 2.56 3.36 0.06
C ILE A 183 2.34 1.89 -0.30
N LYS A 184 2.35 1.04 0.72
CA LYS A 184 2.00 -0.36 0.60
C LYS A 184 1.13 -0.77 1.78
N VAL A 185 0.00 -1.42 1.50
CA VAL A 185 -0.83 -2.09 2.48
C VAL A 185 -0.76 -3.59 2.20
N VAL A 186 -0.52 -4.38 3.23
CA VAL A 186 -0.70 -5.84 3.15
C VAL A 186 -1.83 -6.20 4.09
N TYR A 187 -2.80 -6.95 3.60
CA TYR A 187 -3.97 -7.38 4.36
C TYR A 187 -4.11 -8.89 4.27
N TYR A 188 -4.59 -9.49 5.35
CA TYR A 188 -4.88 -10.90 5.47
C TYR A 188 -6.29 -11.13 5.98
N GLN A 189 -7.02 -11.97 5.25
CA GLN A 189 -8.27 -12.56 5.67
C GLN A 189 -8.06 -14.05 5.97
N ALA A 190 -8.31 -14.45 7.20
CA ALA A 190 -8.16 -15.83 7.67
C ALA A 190 -9.45 -16.64 7.50
N ASN A 191 -10.61 -16.05 7.80
CA ASN A 191 -11.94 -16.65 7.58
C ASN A 191 -13.12 -15.66 7.78
N ALA A 192 -14.26 -15.94 7.15
CA ALA A 192 -15.57 -15.32 7.35
C ALA A 192 -15.66 -13.82 6.97
N TYR A 193 -15.72 -12.93 7.95
CA TYR A 193 -15.95 -11.50 7.71
C TYR A 193 -14.64 -10.81 7.38
N ALA A 194 -14.58 -10.07 6.29
CA ALA A 194 -13.38 -9.37 5.83
C ALA A 194 -13.64 -7.86 5.91
N GLU A 195 -12.85 -7.14 6.69
CA GLU A 195 -13.03 -5.69 6.84
C GLU A 195 -11.69 -4.98 6.96
N PHE A 196 -11.57 -3.88 6.23
CA PHE A 196 -10.40 -3.01 6.30
C PHE A 196 -10.84 -1.56 6.18
N GLU A 197 -10.51 -0.79 7.21
CA GLU A 197 -10.79 0.64 7.29
C GLU A 197 -9.51 1.39 7.58
N MET A 198 -9.09 2.21 6.62
CA MET A 198 -8.00 3.17 6.80
C MET A 198 -8.44 4.59 6.44
N SER A 199 -7.75 5.56 7.04
CA SER A 199 -7.96 6.97 6.78
C SER A 199 -6.65 7.76 6.85
N VAL A 200 -6.65 8.96 6.26
CA VAL A 200 -5.56 9.92 6.38
C VAL A 200 -6.11 11.29 6.75
N LEU A 201 -5.71 11.79 7.91
CA LEU A 201 -5.94 13.18 8.31
C LEU A 201 -4.89 14.07 7.65
N TYR A 202 -5.35 15.00 6.82
CA TYR A 202 -4.51 15.95 6.10
C TYR A 202 -4.14 17.15 6.99
N PRO A 203 -3.11 17.94 6.61
CA PRO A 203 -2.67 19.11 7.40
C PRO A 203 -3.75 20.17 7.63
N ASP A 204 -4.77 20.24 6.78
CA ASP A 204 -5.90 21.16 6.91
C ASP A 204 -7.01 20.67 7.85
N GLY A 205 -6.86 19.47 8.41
CA GLY A 205 -7.83 18.82 9.29
C GLY A 205 -8.89 17.99 8.57
N THR A 206 -8.85 17.88 7.24
CA THR A 206 -9.75 17.01 6.46
C THR A 206 -9.34 15.55 6.63
N ASN A 207 -10.29 14.67 6.97
CA ASN A 207 -10.04 13.24 7.02
C ASN A 207 -10.48 12.55 5.72
N HIS A 208 -9.55 11.87 5.05
CA HIS A 208 -9.79 11.16 3.81
C HIS A 208 -9.88 9.66 4.05
N THR A 209 -10.94 9.03 3.54
CA THR A 209 -11.17 7.57 3.59
C THR A 209 -11.14 6.92 2.21
N THR A 210 -10.89 7.72 1.17
CA THR A 210 -10.81 7.31 -0.24
C THR A 210 -9.72 8.14 -0.91
N ASP A 211 -9.27 7.70 -2.09
CA ASP A 211 -8.19 8.32 -2.85
C ASP A 211 -6.89 8.47 -2.03
N ILE A 212 -6.61 7.47 -1.19
CA ILE A 212 -5.38 7.33 -0.41
C ILE A 212 -4.32 6.59 -1.23
#